data_AF-A0A9Q0NT34-F1
#
_entry.id   AF-A0A9Q0NT34-F1
#
_cell.length_a   1.000
_cell.length_b   1.000
_cell.length_c   1.000
_cell.angle_alpha   90.00
_cell.angle_beta   90.00
_cell.angle_gamma   90.00
#
_symmetry.space_group_name_H-M   'P 1'
#
loop_
_entity.id
_entity.type
_entity.pdbx_description
1 polymer ?
#
loop_
_entity_poly.entity_id
_entity_poly.type
_entity_poly.pdbx_seq_one_letter_code
_entity_poly.pdbx_strand_id
1 'polypeptide(L)'
;MPLQSKYYELCCSQKSFLHDHILEGLNCKLVAGIIEQIITIADGLRDPKLATVQEKFGTWEKILKSFQGLGMNVDFLLARLEQLMDISSKSKRHKNATFERAIAEDETRTLEARLLEAKKTGNRLDVEIQTLGPSTENLELKFQEMAKAPW
;
A
#
# COMPACT_ATOMS: atom_id res chain seq x y z
N MET A 1 -4.77 26.88 22.91
CA MET A 1 -4.24 26.63 24.27
C MET A 1 -2.80 27.14 24.33
N PRO A 2 -2.39 27.85 25.41
CA PRO A 2 -1.02 28.32 25.60
C PRO A 2 0.01 27.18 25.65
N LEU A 3 1.24 27.46 25.23
CA LEU A 3 2.35 26.48 25.18
C LEU A 3 2.58 25.78 26.53
N GLN A 4 2.59 26.55 27.62
CA GLN A 4 2.81 26.05 28.98
C GLN A 4 1.73 25.05 29.41
N SER A 5 0.46 25.32 29.09
CA SER A 5 -0.65 24.41 29.41
C SER A 5 -0.53 23.10 28.62
N LYS A 6 -0.20 23.17 27.33
CA LYS A 6 0.00 21.97 26.51
C LYS A 6 1.13 21.10 27.03
N TYR A 7 2.25 21.74 27.40
CA TYR A 7 3.38 21.03 27.99
C TYR A 7 3.01 20.39 29.33
N TYR A 8 2.33 21.15 30.19
CA TYR A 8 1.87 20.68 31.49
C TYR A 8 0.93 19.47 31.34
N GLU A 9 -0.04 19.52 30.43
CA GLU A 9 -0.91 18.39 30.12
C GLU A 9 -0.12 17.17 29.63
N LEU A 10 0.93 17.38 28.84
CA LEU A 10 1.78 16.30 28.37
C LEU A 10 2.54 15.63 29.54
N CYS A 11 3.11 16.42 30.45
CA CYS A 11 3.71 15.94 31.70
C CYS A 11 2.68 15.16 32.53
N CYS A 12 1.47 15.70 32.71
CA CYS A 12 0.40 15.04 33.44
C CYS A 12 -0.01 13.70 32.80
N SER A 13 -0.06 13.63 31.47
CA SER A 13 -0.39 12.39 30.75
C SER A 13 0.61 11.27 31.03
N GLN A 14 1.86 11.61 31.32
CA GLN A 14 2.92 10.68 31.67
C GLN A 14 3.16 10.55 33.18
N LYS A 15 2.44 11.34 33.99
CA LYS A 15 2.65 11.44 35.44
C LYS A 15 4.11 11.72 35.82
N SER A 16 4.81 12.49 34.98
CA SER A 16 6.24 12.78 35.14
C SER A 16 6.59 14.15 34.55
N PHE A 17 7.58 14.82 35.10
CA PHE A 17 8.19 15.97 34.43
C PHE A 17 9.04 15.49 33.27
N LEU A 18 8.73 15.94 32.05
CA LEU A 18 9.46 15.44 30.87
C LEU A 18 10.90 15.97 30.78
N HIS A 19 11.25 16.98 31.57
CA HIS A 19 12.57 17.61 31.63
C HIS A 19 13.37 17.22 32.88
N ASP A 20 12.93 16.21 33.64
CA ASP A 20 13.51 15.86 34.94
C ASP A 20 15.00 15.47 34.88
N HIS A 21 15.44 14.93 33.74
CA HIS A 21 16.81 14.47 33.51
C HIS A 21 17.55 15.33 32.48
N ILE A 22 17.04 16.53 32.19
CA ILE A 22 17.62 17.39 31.17
C ILE A 22 19.07 17.75 31.53
N LEU A 23 19.98 17.69 30.56
CA LEU A 23 21.40 17.94 30.81
C LEU A 23 21.63 19.32 31.45
N GLU A 24 22.39 19.31 32.54
CA GLU A 24 22.82 20.52 33.21
C GLU A 24 23.69 21.39 32.29
N GLY A 25 23.58 22.72 32.41
CA GLY A 25 24.34 23.67 31.60
C GLY A 25 23.71 24.04 30.25
N LEU A 26 22.58 23.43 29.85
CA LEU A 26 21.83 23.87 28.67
C LEU A 26 21.18 25.25 28.91
N ASN A 27 21.31 26.15 27.93
CA ASN A 27 20.69 27.48 28.00
C ASN A 27 19.15 27.36 27.97
N CYS A 28 18.47 28.16 28.80
CA CYS A 28 17.01 28.16 28.92
C CYS A 28 16.27 28.39 27.59
N LYS A 29 16.85 29.16 26.65
CA LYS A 29 16.29 29.36 25.30
C LYS A 29 16.27 28.07 24.48
N LEU A 30 17.31 27.26 24.59
CA LEU A 30 17.38 25.96 23.92
C LEU A 30 16.33 25.01 24.51
N VAL A 31 16.22 24.95 25.84
CA VAL A 31 15.21 24.13 26.53
C VAL A 31 13.79 24.55 26.11
N ALA A 32 13.52 25.85 26.03
CA ALA A 32 12.23 26.35 25.56
C ALA A 32 11.93 25.90 24.12
N GLY A 33 12.91 25.96 23.22
CA GLY A 33 12.77 25.46 21.84
C GLY A 33 12.52 23.95 21.78
N ILE A 34 13.18 23.16 22.63
CA ILE A 34 12.93 21.71 22.75
C ILE A 34 11.48 21.44 23.18
N ILE A 35 11.01 22.15 24.20
CA ILE A 35 9.62 22.03 24.70
C ILE A 35 8.62 22.37 23.59
N GLU A 36 8.84 23.46 22.86
CA GLU A 36 7.98 23.86 21.74
C GLU A 36 7.93 22.79 20.64
N GLN A 37 9.08 22.20 20.31
CA GLN A 37 9.18 21.17 19.31
C GLN A 37 8.50 19.86 19.75
N ILE A 38 8.62 19.48 21.03
CA ILE A 38 7.91 18.32 21.60
C ILE A 38 6.40 18.49 21.51
N ILE A 39 5.88 19.68 21.85
CA ILE A 39 4.44 19.98 21.77
C ILE A 39 3.97 19.92 20.32
N THR A 40 4.73 20.50 19.39
CA THR A 40 4.42 20.49 17.96
C THR A 40 4.31 19.06 17.43
N ILE A 41 5.24 18.18 17.82
CA ILE A 41 5.20 16.76 17.46
C ILE A 41 4.00 16.07 18.11
N ALA A 42 3.76 16.29 19.40
CA ALA A 42 2.65 15.68 20.12
C ALA A 42 1.28 16.07 19.53
N ASP A 43 1.09 17.33 19.17
CA ASP A 43 -0.12 17.81 18.48
C ASP A 43 -0.25 17.17 17.09
N GLY A 44 0.86 17.09 16.35
CA GLY A 44 0.89 16.46 15.04
C GLY A 44 0.58 14.95 15.08
N LEU A 45 0.98 14.23 16.13
CA LEU A 45 0.63 12.82 16.37
C LEU A 45 -0.82 12.62 16.86
N ARG A 46 -1.51 13.70 17.22
CA ARG A 46 -2.94 13.71 17.58
C ARG A 46 -3.83 14.15 16.42
N ASP A 47 -3.26 14.73 15.36
CA ASP A 47 -4.03 15.20 14.20
C ASP A 47 -4.67 14.01 13.45
N PRO A 48 -6.01 13.99 13.27
CA PRO A 48 -6.70 12.96 12.51
C PRO A 48 -6.30 12.94 11.01
N LYS A 49 -5.76 14.03 10.47
CA LYS A 49 -5.27 14.15 9.09
C LYS A 49 -3.81 13.71 8.96
N LEU A 50 -3.46 12.62 9.63
CA LEU A 50 -2.12 12.06 9.74
C LEU A 50 -1.47 11.71 8.37
N ALA A 51 -2.25 11.59 7.29
CA ALA A 51 -1.76 11.30 5.95
C ALA A 51 -0.75 12.35 5.43
N THR A 52 -0.94 13.64 5.76
CA THR A 52 0.01 14.72 5.41
C THR A 52 1.24 14.75 6.34
N VAL A 53 1.15 14.02 7.46
CA VAL A 53 2.16 14.00 8.52
C VAL A 53 3.15 12.84 8.34
N GLN A 54 2.78 11.79 7.59
CA GLN A 54 3.62 10.60 7.40
C GLN A 54 5.02 10.93 6.85
N GLU A 55 5.14 11.91 5.96
CA GLU A 55 6.43 12.35 5.41
C GLU A 55 7.37 12.90 6.49
N LYS A 56 6.81 13.38 7.60
CA LYS A 56 7.57 13.97 8.72
C LYS A 56 7.98 12.94 9.76
N PHE A 57 7.46 11.72 9.72
CA PHE A 57 7.69 10.72 10.76
C PHE A 57 9.18 10.41 10.97
N GLY A 58 9.94 10.19 9.89
CA GLY A 58 11.38 9.94 10.02
C GLY A 58 12.16 11.14 10.60
N THR A 59 11.72 12.37 10.30
CA THR A 59 12.31 13.58 10.88
C THR A 59 11.98 13.71 12.37
N TRP A 60 10.72 13.46 12.75
CA TRP A 60 10.28 13.49 14.14
C TRP A 60 10.95 12.43 14.99
N GLU A 61 11.13 11.22 14.47
CA GLU A 61 11.85 10.15 15.17
C GLU A 61 13.28 10.60 15.52
N LYS A 62 14.00 11.17 14.55
CA LYS A 62 15.36 11.70 14.77
C LYS A 62 15.37 12.83 15.80
N ILE A 63 14.44 13.77 15.70
CA ILE A 63 14.32 14.89 16.65
C ILE A 63 14.05 14.36 18.07
N LEU A 64 13.10 13.45 18.24
CA LEU A 64 12.76 12.87 19.54
C LEU A 64 13.94 12.09 20.12
N LYS A 65 14.64 11.27 19.32
CA LYS A 65 15.87 10.58 19.77
C LYS A 65 16.96 11.56 20.21
N SER A 66 17.15 12.66 19.50
CA SER A 66 18.08 13.71 19.91
C SER A 66 17.68 14.34 21.24
N PHE A 67 16.39 14.63 21.44
CA PHE A 67 15.90 15.18 22.70
C PHE A 67 16.00 14.19 23.86
N GLN A 68 15.75 12.90 23.60
CA GLN A 68 15.99 11.82 24.55
C GLN A 68 17.46 11.79 25.00
N GLY A 69 18.40 11.94 24.06
CA GLY A 69 19.84 12.05 24.35
C GLY A 69 20.23 13.30 25.15
N LEU A 70 19.41 14.36 25.12
CA LEU A 70 19.55 15.55 25.97
C LEU A 70 18.87 15.41 27.34
N GLY A 71 18.31 14.23 27.64
CA GLY A 71 17.68 13.93 28.93
C GLY A 71 16.17 14.20 28.99
N MET A 72 15.51 14.43 27.85
CA MET A 72 14.05 14.55 27.82
C MET A 72 13.39 13.18 27.87
N ASN A 73 12.39 13.01 28.73
CA ASN A 73 11.54 11.82 28.74
C ASN A 73 10.52 11.91 27.59
N VAL A 74 10.82 11.28 26.45
CA VAL A 74 9.98 11.30 25.23
C VAL A 74 9.69 9.92 24.65
N ASP A 75 9.99 8.86 25.40
CA ASP A 75 9.85 7.46 24.98
C ASP A 75 8.42 7.13 24.55
N PHE A 76 7.43 7.70 25.25
CA PHE A 76 6.02 7.53 24.93
C PHE A 76 5.63 8.15 23.58
N LEU A 77 6.29 9.25 23.17
CA LEU A 77 6.08 9.84 21.84
C LEU A 77 6.75 9.00 20.76
N LEU A 78 7.94 8.46 21.03
CA LEU A 78 8.62 7.52 20.13
C LEU A 78 7.78 6.26 19.91
N ALA A 79 7.28 5.64 20.98
CA ALA A 79 6.43 4.45 20.89
C ALA A 79 5.12 4.73 20.13
N ARG A 80 4.49 5.89 20.38
CA ARG A 80 3.29 6.30 19.63
C ARG A 80 3.59 6.53 18.15
N LEU A 81 4.71 7.17 17.83
CA LEU A 81 5.15 7.39 16.46
C LEU A 81 5.40 6.06 15.74
N GLU A 82 6.05 5.10 16.39
CA GLU A 82 6.29 3.75 15.85
C GLU A 82 4.98 3.01 15.53
N GLN A 83 4.00 3.04 16.45
CA GLN A 83 2.69 2.46 16.21
C GLN A 83 1.99 3.08 15.00
N LEU A 84 2.08 4.41 14.85
CA LEU A 84 1.49 5.11 13.71
C LEU A 84 2.20 4.77 12.39
N MET A 85 3.53 4.58 12.41
CA MET A 85 4.29 4.12 11.26
C MET A 85 3.87 2.71 10.83
N ASP A 86 3.69 1.77 11.77
CA ASP A 86 3.23 0.41 11.49
C ASP A 86 1.82 0.38 10.92
N ILE A 87 0.87 1.11 11.55
CA ILE A 87 -0.51 1.22 11.06
C ILE A 87 -0.54 1.80 9.64
N SER A 88 0.24 2.85 9.37
CA SER A 88 0.30 3.46 8.04
C SER A 88 0.88 2.49 7.00
N SER A 89 1.95 1.77 7.34
CA SER A 89 2.53 0.73 6.48
C SER A 89 1.54 -0.38 6.15
N LYS A 90 0.80 -0.88 7.15
CA LYS A 90 -0.26 -1.89 6.97
C LYS A 90 -1.38 -1.38 6.07
N SER A 91 -1.84 -0.14 6.29
CA SER A 91 -2.87 0.49 5.46
C SER A 91 -2.44 0.63 4.00
N LYS A 92 -1.19 1.06 3.74
CA LYS A 92 -0.64 1.15 2.39
C LYS A 92 -0.56 -0.22 1.71
N ARG A 93 -0.05 -1.24 2.41
CA ARG A 93 0.01 -2.61 1.90
C ARG A 93 -1.37 -3.18 1.55
N HIS A 94 -2.36 -2.95 2.42
CA HIS A 94 -3.73 -3.39 2.16
C HIS A 94 -4.30 -2.73 0.88
N LYS A 95 -4.16 -1.41 0.73
CA LYS A 95 -4.60 -0.69 -0.48
C LYS A 95 -3.95 -1.23 -1.75
N ASN A 96 -2.65 -1.48 -1.72
CA ASN A 96 -1.93 -2.05 -2.84
C ASN A 96 -2.44 -3.46 -3.18
N ALA A 97 -2.59 -4.32 -2.18
CA ALA A 97 -3.10 -5.68 -2.39
C ALA A 97 -4.53 -5.70 -2.94
N THR A 98 -5.40 -4.78 -2.50
CA THR A 98 -6.75 -4.65 -3.06
C THR A 98 -6.74 -4.20 -4.52
N PHE A 99 -5.80 -3.32 -4.88
CA PHE A 99 -5.65 -2.85 -6.26
C PHE A 99 -5.10 -3.95 -7.17
N GLU A 100 -4.05 -4.65 -6.74
CA GLU A 100 -3.49 -5.79 -7.47
C GLU A 100 -4.50 -6.92 -7.64
N ARG A 101 -5.33 -7.19 -6.62
CA ARG A 101 -6.44 -8.15 -6.72
C ARG A 101 -7.42 -7.74 -7.81
N ALA A 102 -7.82 -6.47 -7.86
CA ALA A 102 -8.76 -5.98 -8.86
C ALA A 102 -8.21 -6.14 -10.30
N ILE A 103 -6.91 -5.93 -10.49
CA ILE A 103 -6.23 -6.18 -11.77
C ILE A 103 -6.28 -7.67 -12.12
N ALA A 104 -5.91 -8.55 -11.18
CA ALA A 104 -5.91 -9.99 -11.42
C ALA A 104 -7.31 -10.55 -11.71
N GLU A 105 -8.34 -10.02 -11.06
CA GLU A 105 -9.73 -10.39 -11.33
C GLU A 105 -10.18 -9.97 -12.74
N ASP A 106 -9.78 -8.78 -13.21
CA ASP A 106 -10.08 -8.31 -14.56
C ASP A 106 -9.37 -9.14 -15.65
N GLU A 107 -8.10 -9.49 -15.41
CA GLU A 107 -7.35 -10.38 -16.27
C GLU A 107 -7.97 -11.78 -16.33
N THR A 108 -8.41 -12.30 -15.17
CA THR A 108 -9.10 -13.60 -15.09
C THR A 108 -10.36 -13.60 -15.96
N ARG A 109 -11.21 -12.57 -15.86
CA ARG A 109 -12.42 -12.44 -16.70
C ARG A 109 -12.07 -12.38 -18.20
N THR A 110 -11.01 -11.65 -18.54
CA THR A 110 -10.55 -11.54 -19.92
C THR A 110 -10.10 -12.90 -20.47
N LEU A 111 -9.36 -13.67 -19.67
CA LEU A 111 -8.92 -15.01 -20.05
C LEU A 111 -10.09 -16.01 -20.15
N GLU A 112 -11.05 -15.94 -19.24
CA GLU A 112 -12.27 -16.76 -19.29
C GLU A 112 -13.08 -16.50 -20.57
N ALA A 113 -13.23 -15.24 -20.99
CA ALA A 113 -13.89 -14.88 -22.24
C ALA A 113 -13.18 -15.48 -23.46
N ARG A 114 -11.84 -15.34 -23.52
CA ARG A 114 -11.03 -15.93 -24.60
C ARG A 114 -11.10 -17.45 -24.63
N LEU A 115 -11.13 -18.09 -23.45
CA LEU A 115 -11.29 -19.54 -23.35
C LEU A 115 -12.64 -20.00 -23.92
N LEU A 116 -13.71 -19.25 -23.67
CA LEU A 116 -15.04 -19.54 -24.21
C LEU A 116 -15.06 -19.45 -25.74
N GLU A 117 -14.43 -18.42 -26.31
CA GLU A 117 -14.30 -18.25 -27.76
C GLU A 117 -13.47 -19.38 -28.40
N ALA A 118 -12.36 -19.76 -27.78
CA ALA A 118 -11.52 -20.86 -28.23
C ALA A 118 -12.30 -22.19 -28.22
N LYS A 119 -13.05 -22.48 -27.15
CA LYS A 119 -13.93 -23.67 -27.09
C LYS A 119 -15.00 -23.66 -28.18
N LYS A 120 -15.65 -22.52 -28.41
CA LYS A 120 -16.63 -22.38 -29.50
C LYS A 120 -16.01 -22.66 -30.86
N THR A 121 -14.80 -22.17 -31.09
CA THR A 121 -14.05 -22.39 -32.33
C THR A 121 -13.66 -23.85 -32.49
N GLY A 122 -13.16 -24.50 -31.44
CA GLY A 122 -12.83 -25.93 -31.43
C GLY A 122 -14.05 -26.79 -31.78
N ASN A 123 -15.17 -26.58 -31.10
CA ASN A 123 -16.41 -27.32 -31.36
C ASN A 123 -16.90 -27.14 -32.81
N ARG A 124 -16.78 -25.92 -33.37
CA ARG A 124 -17.12 -25.66 -34.78
C ARG A 124 -16.26 -26.48 -35.72
N LEU A 125 -14.94 -26.50 -35.48
CA LEU A 125 -13.99 -27.25 -36.31
C LEU A 125 -14.20 -28.77 -36.18
N ASP A 126 -14.50 -29.28 -34.99
CA ASP A 126 -14.81 -30.70 -34.80
C ASP A 126 -16.03 -31.14 -35.62
N VAL A 127 -17.09 -30.31 -35.65
CA VAL A 127 -18.27 -30.56 -36.49
C VAL A 127 -17.91 -30.53 -37.98
N GLU A 128 -17.07 -29.58 -38.41
CA GLU A 128 -16.60 -29.44 -39.79
C GLU A 128 -15.75 -30.65 -40.23
N ILE A 129 -14.85 -31.13 -39.36
CA ILE A 129 -14.04 -32.34 -39.60
C ILE A 129 -14.93 -33.57 -39.70
N GLN A 130 -15.91 -33.74 -38.80
CA GLN A 130 -16.81 -34.90 -38.82
C GLN A 130 -17.73 -34.92 -40.05
N THR A 131 -18.13 -33.76 -40.57
CA THR A 131 -18.96 -33.68 -41.77
C THR A 131 -18.16 -33.87 -43.06
N LEU A 132 -16.94 -33.34 -43.13
CA LEU A 132 -16.09 -33.47 -44.31
C LEU A 132 -15.33 -34.81 -44.37
N GLY A 133 -14.98 -35.40 -43.23
CA GLY A 133 -14.15 -36.60 -43.12
C GLY A 133 -14.68 -37.88 -43.81
N PRO A 134 -15.98 -38.18 -43.80
CA PRO A 134 -16.54 -39.29 -44.59
C PRO A 134 -16.57 -39.02 -46.10
N SER A 135 -16.35 -37.77 -46.52
CA SER A 135 -16.47 -37.33 -47.92
C SER A 135 -15.14 -37.19 -48.65
N THR A 136 -14.00 -37.19 -47.94
CA THR A 136 -12.68 -36.91 -48.54
C THR A 136 -12.24 -37.96 -49.55
N GLU A 137 -12.50 -39.25 -49.31
CA GLU A 137 -12.26 -40.31 -50.31
C GLU A 137 -13.17 -40.20 -51.54
N ASN A 138 -14.40 -39.68 -51.37
CA ASN A 138 -15.32 -39.41 -52.48
C ASN A 138 -14.92 -38.14 -53.27
N LEU A 139 -14.39 -37.13 -52.57
CA LEU A 139 -13.95 -35.87 -53.15
C LEU A 139 -12.72 -36.05 -54.03
N GLU A 140 -11.72 -36.83 -53.60
CA GLU A 140 -10.51 -37.10 -54.39
C GLU A 140 -10.85 -37.76 -55.74
N LEU A 141 -11.76 -38.74 -55.74
CA LEU A 141 -12.24 -39.41 -56.94
C LEU A 141 -13.01 -38.45 -57.87
N LYS A 142 -13.92 -37.64 -57.33
CA LYS A 142 -14.64 -36.61 -58.11
C LYS A 142 -13.71 -35.56 -58.68
N PHE A 143 -12.67 -35.19 -57.94
CA PHE A 143 -11.66 -34.25 -58.41
C PHE A 143 -10.89 -34.82 -59.61
N GLN A 144 -10.50 -36.09 -59.55
CA GLN A 144 -9.84 -36.75 -60.68
C GLN A 144 -10.75 -36.91 -61.91
N GLU A 145 -12.03 -37.23 -61.73
CA GLU A 145 -12.98 -37.29 -62.84
C GLU A 145 -13.15 -35.93 -63.52
N MET A 146 -13.38 -34.86 -62.73
CA MET A 146 -13.53 -33.51 -63.26
C MET A 146 -12.26 -33.01 -63.96
N ALA A 147 -11.09 -33.28 -63.39
CA ALA A 147 -9.80 -32.88 -63.96
C ALA A 147 -9.47 -33.61 -65.28
N LYS A 148 -10.01 -34.82 -65.47
CA LYS A 148 -9.84 -35.62 -66.71
C LYS A 148 -10.96 -35.38 -67.73
N ALA A 149 -11.96 -34.55 -67.42
CA ALA A 149 -13.05 -34.24 -68.33
C ALA A 149 -12.59 -33.32 -69.47
N PRO A 150 -13.14 -33.44 -70.69
CA PRO A 150 -12.89 -32.50 -71.77
C PRO A 150 -13.43 -31.11 -71.44
N TRP A 151 -12.78 -30.07 -71.96
CA TRP A 151 -13.15 -28.66 -71.77
C TRP A 151 -14.56 -28.33 -72.27
#